data_AF-A0A917XV71-F1
#
_entry.id   AF-A0A917XV71-F1
#
_cell.length_a   1.000
_cell.length_b   1.000
_cell.length_c   1.000
_cell.angle_alpha   90.00
_cell.angle_beta   90.00
_cell.angle_gamma   90.00
#
_symmetry.space_group_name_H-M   'P 1'
#
loop_
_entity.id
_entity.type
_entity.pdbx_description
1 polymer ?
#
loop_
_entity_poly.entity_id
_entity_poly.type
_entity_poly.pdbx_seq_one_letter_code
_entity_poly.pdbx_strand_id
1 'polypeptide(L)'
;MQFLNAVIQFLIIFGTALLGLFLGEGNTYLVIMISVIILEAVIIAYLINKITKIKEEMLSTRETFTSEILSKKLKGENTVDITVFPKKSTEFSTNKYTELTLVINTPIEVGNNFDIQIQSDKEINLKVAEFNEIKGILHAGKYLYFIKNNYIHKKMGKYLKCHLAIKLISEHNSINLEITASDQELHGSKSFIINIK
;
A
#
# COMPACT_ATOMS: atom_id res chain seq x y z
N MET A 1 6.83 -1.45 27.67
CA MET A 1 6.73 -2.87 27.29
C MET A 1 8.00 -3.69 27.54
N GLN A 2 9.21 -3.13 27.37
CA GLN A 2 10.47 -3.86 27.60
C GLN A 2 10.65 -4.40 29.03
N PHE A 3 10.22 -3.66 30.06
CA PHE A 3 10.31 -4.10 31.46
C PHE A 3 9.45 -5.33 31.77
N LEU A 4 8.22 -5.38 31.24
CA LEU A 4 7.33 -6.52 31.46
C LEU A 4 7.86 -7.79 30.78
N ASN A 5 8.41 -7.67 29.57
CA ASN A 5 9.03 -8.79 28.87
C ASN A 5 10.30 -9.28 29.58
N ALA A 6 11.10 -8.38 30.15
CA ALA A 6 12.27 -8.75 30.94
C ALA A 6 11.89 -9.50 32.22
N VAL A 7 10.82 -9.09 32.90
CA VAL A 7 10.31 -9.76 34.11
C VAL A 7 9.76 -11.16 33.77
N ILE A 8 9.04 -11.30 32.66
CA ILE A 8 8.52 -12.61 32.22
C ILE A 8 9.66 -13.55 31.83
N GLN A 9 10.67 -13.06 31.11
CA GLN A 9 11.86 -13.85 30.77
C GLN A 9 12.63 -14.29 32.01
N PHE A 10 12.79 -13.39 32.98
CA PHE A 10 13.44 -13.71 34.26
C PHE A 10 12.67 -14.80 35.02
N LEU A 11 11.33 -14.71 35.08
CA LEU A 11 10.48 -15.72 35.73
C LEU A 11 10.54 -17.08 35.04
N ILE A 12 10.57 -17.11 33.71
CA ILE A 12 10.67 -18.37 32.94
C ILE A 12 12.04 -19.02 33.17
N ILE A 13 13.13 -18.25 33.09
CA ILE A 13 14.49 -18.76 33.32
C ILE A 13 14.65 -19.25 34.76
N PHE A 14 14.14 -18.50 35.74
CA PHE A 14 14.25 -18.86 37.16
C PHE A 14 13.39 -20.08 37.52
N GLY A 15 12.15 -20.16 37.01
CA GLY A 15 11.25 -21.29 37.24
C GLY A 15 11.74 -22.58 36.59
N THR A 16 12.31 -22.49 35.38
CA THR A 16 12.86 -23.66 34.68
C THR A 16 14.20 -24.13 35.24
N ALA A 17 15.05 -23.21 35.74
CA ALA A 17 16.27 -23.58 36.46
C ALA A 17 15.97 -24.30 37.79
N LEU A 18 14.94 -23.85 38.54
CA LEU A 18 14.46 -24.52 39.74
C LEU A 18 13.90 -25.92 39.45
N LEU A 19 13.13 -26.07 38.37
CA LEU A 19 12.62 -27.37 37.93
C LEU A 19 13.75 -28.31 37.48
N GLY A 20 14.76 -27.79 36.76
CA GLY A 20 15.95 -28.55 36.36
C GLY A 20 16.78 -29.03 37.55
N LEU A 21 16.87 -28.25 38.62
CA LEU A 21 17.51 -28.64 39.89
C LEU A 21 16.72 -29.73 40.63
N PHE A 22 15.39 -29.71 40.56
CA PHE A 22 14.53 -30.69 41.22
C PHE A 22 14.42 -32.04 40.47
N LEU A 23 14.67 -32.05 39.15
CA LEU A 23 14.44 -33.20 38.27
C LEU A 23 15.71 -33.93 37.79
N GLY A 24 16.92 -33.39 38.04
CA GLY A 24 18.16 -33.91 37.46
C GLY A 24 19.01 -34.78 38.40
N GLU A 25 19.12 -36.07 38.11
CA GLU A 25 20.30 -36.87 38.52
C GLU A 25 21.46 -36.60 37.54
N GLY A 26 22.42 -35.78 37.97
CA GLY A 26 23.70 -35.60 37.28
C GLY A 26 23.94 -34.22 36.64
N ASN A 27 25.14 -33.69 36.88
CA ASN A 27 25.58 -32.34 36.47
C ASN A 27 25.44 -32.08 34.95
N THR A 28 25.64 -33.11 34.12
CA THR A 28 25.60 -32.98 32.65
C THR A 28 24.19 -32.72 32.12
N TYR A 29 23.16 -33.32 32.74
CA TYR A 29 21.76 -33.11 32.35
C TYR A 29 21.31 -31.68 32.65
N LEU A 30 21.71 -31.17 33.82
CA LEU A 30 21.45 -29.79 34.25
C LEU A 30 22.06 -28.75 33.28
N VAL A 31 23.31 -28.96 32.85
CA VAL A 31 24.00 -28.06 31.91
C VAL A 31 23.33 -28.06 30.53
N ILE A 32 22.88 -29.22 30.04
CA ILE A 32 22.18 -29.33 28.76
C ILE A 32 20.82 -28.62 28.84
N MET A 33 20.06 -28.84 29.92
CA MET A 33 18.76 -28.18 30.13
C MET A 33 18.89 -26.67 30.18
N ILE A 34 19.85 -26.14 30.95
CA ILE A 34 20.11 -24.69 31.02
C ILE A 34 20.49 -24.14 29.63
N SER A 35 21.29 -24.86 28.86
CA SER A 35 21.71 -24.44 27.51
C SER A 35 20.52 -24.37 26.53
N VAL A 36 19.62 -25.35 26.57
CA VAL A 36 18.40 -25.36 25.73
C VAL A 36 17.48 -24.20 26.11
N ILE A 37 17.29 -23.94 27.41
CA ILE A 37 16.46 -22.83 27.89
C ILE A 37 17.01 -21.47 27.45
N ILE A 38 18.33 -21.26 27.53
CA ILE A 38 18.95 -20.02 27.06
C ILE A 38 18.74 -19.84 25.55
N LEU A 39 18.87 -20.93 24.76
CA LEU A 39 18.65 -20.88 23.32
C LEU A 39 17.20 -20.50 22.99
N GLU A 40 16.22 -21.11 23.67
CA GLU A 40 14.80 -20.79 23.51
C GLU A 40 14.49 -19.34 23.90
N ALA A 41 15.07 -18.83 24.99
CA ALA A 41 14.88 -17.44 25.42
C ALA A 41 15.37 -16.44 24.36
N VAL A 42 16.50 -16.72 23.70
CA VAL A 42 17.04 -15.89 22.61
C VAL A 42 16.11 -15.92 21.39
N ILE A 43 15.59 -17.09 21.01
CA ILE A 43 14.66 -17.24 19.87
C ILE A 43 13.36 -16.48 20.14
N ILE A 44 12.80 -16.59 21.35
CA ILE A 44 11.58 -15.88 21.75
C ILE A 44 11.81 -14.37 21.74
N ALA A 45 12.93 -13.89 22.27
CA ALA A 45 13.27 -12.46 22.25
C ALA A 45 13.35 -11.90 20.82
N TYR A 46 13.95 -12.65 19.90
CA TYR A 46 14.03 -12.27 18.49
C TYR A 46 12.64 -12.19 17.83
N LEU A 47 11.78 -13.18 18.07
CA LEU A 47 10.41 -13.20 17.53
C LEU A 47 9.56 -12.05 18.07
N ILE A 48 9.65 -11.74 19.36
CA ILE A 48 8.93 -10.62 19.98
C ILE A 48 9.36 -9.27 19.38
N ASN A 49 10.65 -9.06 19.16
CA ASN A 49 11.15 -7.84 18.53
C ASN A 49 10.64 -7.70 17.10
N LYS A 50 10.63 -8.79 16.34
CA LYS A 50 10.10 -8.81 14.96
C LYS A 50 8.61 -8.48 14.92
N ILE A 51 7.82 -9.06 15.81
CA ILE A 51 6.37 -8.78 15.93
C ILE A 51 6.13 -7.32 16.32
N THR A 52 6.93 -6.77 17.24
CA THR A 52 6.81 -5.38 17.68
C THR A 52 7.08 -4.42 16.52
N LYS A 53 8.14 -4.67 15.74
CA LYS A 53 8.46 -3.87 14.55
C LYS A 53 7.36 -3.93 13.50
N ILE A 54 6.81 -5.11 13.22
CA ILE A 54 5.68 -5.27 12.29
C ILE A 54 4.44 -4.52 12.80
N LYS A 55 4.19 -4.54 14.12
CA LYS A 55 3.07 -3.81 14.73
C LYS A 55 3.24 -2.30 14.62
N GLU A 56 4.46 -1.78 14.80
CA GLU A 56 4.78 -0.36 14.61
C GLU A 56 4.60 0.05 13.15
N GLU A 57 5.07 -0.76 12.18
CA GLU A 57 4.86 -0.52 10.75
C GLU A 57 3.36 -0.52 10.39
N MET A 58 2.57 -1.46 10.95
CA MET A 58 1.11 -1.49 10.77
C MET A 58 0.40 -0.29 11.39
N LEU A 59 0.81 0.16 12.58
CA LEU A 59 0.24 1.34 13.22
C LEU A 59 0.53 2.61 12.43
N SER A 60 1.78 2.78 12.00
CA SER A 60 2.17 3.90 11.13
C SER A 60 1.35 3.90 9.83
N THR A 61 1.20 2.73 9.19
CA THR A 61 0.42 2.60 7.96
C THR A 61 -1.05 2.97 8.20
N ARG A 62 -1.63 2.48 9.31
CA ARG A 62 -3.01 2.79 9.71
C ARG A 62 -3.21 4.27 10.00
N GLU A 63 -2.27 4.94 10.66
CA GLU A 63 -2.32 6.38 10.94
C GLU A 63 -2.28 7.19 9.66
N THR A 64 -1.41 6.83 8.69
CA THR A 64 -1.41 7.46 7.36
C THR A 64 -2.75 7.29 6.67
N PHE A 65 -3.30 6.06 6.59
CA PHE A 65 -4.63 5.82 6.01
C PHE A 65 -5.73 6.62 6.72
N THR A 66 -5.70 6.68 8.05
CA THR A 66 -6.72 7.39 8.83
C THR A 66 -6.62 8.90 8.63
N SER A 67 -5.41 9.45 8.55
CA SER A 67 -5.18 10.87 8.26
C SER A 67 -5.61 11.25 6.84
N GLU A 68 -5.38 10.37 5.85
CA GLU A 68 -5.88 10.55 4.49
C GLU A 68 -7.41 10.51 4.43
N ILE A 69 -8.05 9.57 5.13
CA ILE A 69 -9.52 9.47 5.18
C ILE A 69 -10.13 10.69 5.90
N LEU A 70 -9.56 11.11 7.03
CA LEU A 70 -10.07 12.25 7.80
C LEU A 70 -9.86 13.59 7.08
N SER A 71 -8.70 13.81 6.46
CA SER A 71 -8.45 15.02 5.67
C SER A 71 -9.36 15.11 4.45
N LYS A 72 -9.74 13.97 3.84
CA LYS A 72 -10.75 13.89 2.78
C LYS A 72 -12.16 14.20 3.30
N LYS A 73 -12.53 13.69 4.48
CA LYS A 73 -13.85 13.90 5.09
C LYS A 73 -14.09 15.34 5.57
N LEU A 74 -13.05 16.02 6.06
CA LEU A 74 -13.12 17.40 6.56
C LEU A 74 -13.36 18.45 5.45
N LYS A 75 -13.11 18.10 4.18
CA LYS A 75 -13.36 19.00 3.04
C LYS A 75 -14.81 19.02 2.55
N GLY A 76 -15.72 18.22 3.12
CA GLY A 76 -17.14 18.24 2.78
C GLY A 76 -17.47 17.80 1.34
N GLU A 77 -16.48 17.32 0.58
CA GLU A 77 -16.69 16.73 -0.72
C GLU A 77 -17.29 15.33 -0.53
N ASN A 78 -18.34 15.00 -1.28
CA ASN A 78 -18.78 13.60 -1.42
C ASN A 78 -17.69 12.87 -2.22
N THR A 79 -16.64 12.46 -1.51
CA THR A 79 -15.40 12.06 -2.16
C THR A 79 -15.50 10.67 -2.72
N VAL A 80 -15.07 10.54 -3.96
CA VAL A 80 -14.90 9.25 -4.63
C VAL A 80 -13.56 8.65 -4.22
N ASP A 81 -13.55 7.37 -3.86
CA ASP A 81 -12.30 6.67 -3.56
C ASP A 81 -11.73 6.07 -4.83
N ILE A 82 -10.48 6.43 -5.15
CA ILE A 82 -9.77 5.95 -6.32
C ILE A 82 -8.69 4.97 -5.84
N THR A 83 -8.68 3.77 -6.40
CA THR A 83 -7.64 2.77 -6.14
C THR A 83 -6.99 2.36 -7.45
N VAL A 84 -5.66 2.26 -7.43
CA VAL A 84 -4.83 1.93 -8.59
C VAL A 84 -4.12 0.62 -8.31
N PHE A 85 -4.36 -0.38 -9.16
CA PHE A 85 -3.77 -1.70 -9.05
C PHE A 85 -2.89 -2.02 -10.26
N PRO A 86 -1.57 -2.26 -10.09
CA PRO A 86 -0.76 -2.81 -11.16
C PRO A 86 -1.14 -4.27 -11.44
N LYS A 87 -1.21 -4.66 -12.73
CA LYS A 87 -1.66 -6.01 -13.11
C LYS A 87 -0.59 -7.10 -12.93
N LYS A 88 0.70 -6.75 -13.08
CA LYS A 88 1.80 -7.74 -13.07
C LYS A 88 3.02 -7.33 -12.25
N SER A 89 3.33 -6.03 -12.16
CA SER A 89 4.46 -5.53 -11.38
C SER A 89 4.22 -4.07 -11.01
N THR A 90 4.67 -3.66 -9.81
CA THR A 90 4.77 -2.26 -9.38
C THR A 90 5.96 -1.53 -10.04
N GLU A 91 6.79 -2.25 -10.79
CA GLU A 91 7.97 -1.70 -11.47
C GLU A 91 7.58 -1.15 -12.85
N PHE A 92 7.87 0.13 -13.09
CA PHE A 92 7.63 0.82 -14.35
C PHE A 92 8.92 0.90 -15.15
N SER A 93 8.82 0.64 -16.46
CA SER A 93 9.96 0.65 -17.38
C SER A 93 9.69 1.61 -18.54
N THR A 94 10.73 2.26 -19.03
CA THR A 94 10.71 3.11 -20.24
C THR A 94 10.40 2.33 -21.51
N ASN A 95 10.69 1.03 -21.54
CA ASN A 95 10.57 0.22 -22.76
C ASN A 95 9.29 -0.60 -22.86
N LYS A 96 8.46 -0.65 -21.81
CA LYS A 96 7.25 -1.48 -21.78
C LYS A 96 6.06 -0.70 -21.27
N TYR A 97 4.88 -1.04 -21.78
CA TYR A 97 3.63 -0.57 -21.18
C TYR A 97 3.39 -1.32 -19.88
N THR A 98 3.21 -0.57 -18.79
CA THR A 98 2.77 -1.12 -17.51
C THR A 98 1.24 -1.02 -17.44
N GLU A 99 0.58 -2.17 -17.36
CA GLU A 99 -0.87 -2.26 -17.24
C GLU A 99 -1.32 -1.95 -15.81
N LEU A 100 -2.22 -0.97 -15.69
CA LEU A 100 -2.85 -0.52 -14.46
C LEU A 100 -4.36 -0.71 -14.56
N THR A 101 -4.95 -1.10 -13.44
CA THR A 101 -6.39 -1.14 -13.26
C THR A 101 -6.77 -0.06 -12.28
N LEU A 102 -7.52 0.93 -12.77
CA LEU A 102 -8.17 1.94 -11.95
C LEU A 102 -9.51 1.40 -11.47
N VAL A 103 -9.75 1.48 -10.16
CA VAL A 103 -11.05 1.19 -9.54
C VAL A 103 -11.51 2.44 -8.83
N ILE A 104 -12.66 2.96 -9.22
CA ILE A 104 -13.30 4.14 -8.66
C ILE A 104 -14.53 3.64 -7.89
N ASN A 105 -14.56 3.92 -6.58
CA ASN A 105 -15.64 3.53 -5.68
C ASN A 105 -16.41 4.78 -5.26
N THR A 106 -17.70 4.81 -5.55
CA THR A 106 -18.57 5.96 -5.28
C THR A 106 -19.48 5.70 -4.07
N PRO A 107 -19.77 6.73 -3.25
CA PRO A 107 -20.63 6.57 -2.08
C PRO A 107 -22.09 6.28 -2.45
N ILE A 108 -22.52 6.72 -3.62
CA ILE A 108 -23.85 6.52 -4.20
C ILE A 108 -23.76 5.74 -5.52
N GLU A 109 -24.86 5.13 -5.93
CA GLU A 109 -24.93 4.53 -7.27
C GLU A 109 -24.90 5.63 -8.32
N VAL A 110 -23.99 5.51 -9.29
CA VAL A 110 -23.82 6.54 -10.33
C VAL A 110 -24.42 6.08 -11.63
N GLY A 111 -25.15 6.99 -12.25
CA GLY A 111 -25.87 6.82 -13.51
C GLY A 111 -24.95 6.32 -14.62
N ASN A 112 -23.99 7.14 -15.08
CA ASN A 112 -22.94 6.71 -16.01
C ASN A 112 -21.79 7.71 -16.29
N ASN A 113 -21.65 8.91 -15.69
CA ASN A 113 -20.81 9.97 -16.30
C ASN A 113 -19.64 10.47 -15.42
N PHE A 114 -18.63 9.64 -15.19
CA PHE A 114 -17.37 10.14 -14.63
C PHE A 114 -16.39 10.52 -15.72
N ASP A 115 -15.93 11.77 -15.69
CA ASP A 115 -14.75 12.19 -16.44
C ASP A 115 -13.50 11.89 -15.60
N ILE A 116 -12.55 11.18 -16.20
CA ILE A 116 -11.27 10.86 -15.56
C ILE A 116 -10.19 11.72 -16.21
N GLN A 117 -9.51 12.50 -15.39
CA GLN A 117 -8.33 13.25 -15.77
C GLN A 117 -7.10 12.61 -15.12
N ILE A 118 -6.04 12.41 -15.89
CA ILE A 118 -4.72 12.06 -15.38
C ILE A 118 -3.80 13.24 -15.61
N GLN A 119 -3.15 13.70 -14.55
CA GLN A 119 -2.15 14.74 -14.58
C GLN A 119 -0.79 14.15 -14.25
N SER A 120 0.22 14.53 -15.02
CA SER A 120 1.58 14.06 -14.87
C SER A 120 2.55 15.24 -14.93
N ASP A 121 3.60 15.20 -14.12
CA ASP A 121 4.70 16.17 -14.21
C ASP A 121 5.62 15.91 -15.42
N LYS A 122 5.54 14.72 -16.02
CA LYS A 122 6.32 14.28 -17.19
C LYS A 122 5.43 13.77 -18.32
N GLU A 123 5.96 13.78 -19.54
CA GLU A 123 5.25 13.22 -20.68
C GLU A 123 5.23 11.69 -20.64
N ILE A 124 4.03 11.12 -20.75
CA ILE A 124 3.77 9.69 -20.82
C ILE A 124 2.94 9.35 -22.06
N ASN A 125 3.15 8.14 -22.57
CA ASN A 125 2.25 7.50 -23.53
C ASN A 125 1.19 6.73 -22.75
N LEU A 126 -0.05 7.22 -22.79
CA LEU A 126 -1.19 6.62 -22.12
C LEU A 126 -2.06 5.88 -23.15
N LYS A 127 -2.33 4.60 -22.88
CA LYS A 127 -3.33 3.81 -23.61
C LYS A 127 -4.46 3.40 -22.69
N VAL A 128 -5.68 3.42 -23.21
CA VAL A 128 -6.90 3.02 -22.48
C VAL A 128 -7.66 1.97 -23.28
N ALA A 129 -8.24 0.99 -22.59
CA ALA A 129 -8.95 -0.14 -23.20
C ALA A 129 -8.08 -0.84 -24.28
N GLU A 130 -6.84 -1.16 -23.89
CA GLU A 130 -5.84 -1.92 -24.65
C GLU A 130 -5.23 -1.22 -25.89
N PHE A 131 -5.94 -0.32 -26.57
CA PHE A 131 -5.46 0.24 -27.85
C PHE A 131 -5.68 1.74 -28.08
N ASN A 132 -6.49 2.44 -27.27
CA ASN A 132 -6.79 3.85 -27.52
C ASN A 132 -5.72 4.75 -26.88
N GLU A 133 -4.86 5.32 -27.72
CA GLU A 133 -3.83 6.24 -27.26
C GLU A 133 -4.43 7.61 -26.96
N ILE A 134 -4.19 8.11 -25.75
CA ILE A 134 -4.62 9.43 -25.31
C ILE A 134 -3.41 10.34 -25.32
N LYS A 135 -3.49 11.40 -26.12
CA LYS A 135 -2.45 12.42 -26.18
C LYS A 135 -2.54 13.35 -24.98
N GLY A 136 -1.39 13.62 -24.39
CA GLY A 136 -1.26 14.61 -23.33
C GLY A 136 -1.34 16.03 -23.88
N ILE A 137 -1.94 16.93 -23.12
CA ILE A 137 -1.95 18.38 -23.36
C ILE A 137 -1.07 19.02 -22.30
N LEU A 138 -0.03 19.74 -22.72
CA LEU A 138 0.80 20.49 -21.79
C LEU A 138 0.05 21.75 -21.34
N HIS A 139 -0.25 21.85 -20.04
CA HIS A 139 -0.93 22.98 -19.45
C HIS A 139 -0.33 23.32 -18.09
N ALA A 140 0.02 24.60 -17.89
CA ALA A 140 0.63 25.08 -16.65
C ALA A 140 1.85 24.25 -16.17
N GLY A 141 2.68 23.78 -17.11
CA GLY A 141 3.88 22.99 -16.82
C GLY A 141 3.62 21.52 -16.44
N LYS A 142 2.37 21.04 -16.52
CA LYS A 142 2.03 19.62 -16.35
C LYS A 142 1.34 19.06 -17.59
N TYR A 143 1.48 17.76 -17.82
CA TYR A 143 0.79 17.05 -18.89
C TYR A 143 -0.56 16.55 -18.39
N LEU A 144 -1.64 16.90 -19.11
CA LEU A 144 -3.01 16.52 -18.81
C LEU A 144 -3.53 15.52 -19.84
N TYR A 145 -4.12 14.43 -19.37
CA TYR A 145 -4.70 13.38 -20.18
C TYR A 145 -6.17 13.21 -19.80
N PHE A 146 -7.06 13.39 -20.77
CA PHE A 146 -8.51 13.31 -20.54
C PHE A 146 -9.06 11.99 -21.08
N ILE A 147 -9.57 11.15 -20.19
CA ILE A 147 -10.18 9.86 -20.53
C ILE A 147 -11.69 10.06 -20.60
N LYS A 148 -12.23 9.90 -21.80
CA LYS A 148 -13.68 9.97 -22.04
C LYS A 148 -14.38 8.74 -21.45
N ASN A 149 -15.63 8.96 -21.02
CA ASN A 149 -16.49 7.97 -20.41
C ASN A 149 -16.61 6.63 -21.18
N ASN A 150 -16.54 6.66 -22.52
CA ASN A 150 -16.68 5.46 -23.36
C ASN A 150 -15.63 4.36 -23.09
N TYR A 151 -14.57 4.66 -22.35
CA TYR A 151 -13.52 3.72 -21.97
C TYR A 151 -13.62 3.22 -20.52
N ILE A 152 -14.69 3.56 -19.81
CA ILE A 152 -14.93 3.19 -18.41
C ILE A 152 -15.95 2.05 -18.37
N HIS A 153 -15.53 0.90 -17.84
CA HIS A 153 -16.43 -0.24 -17.68
C HIS A 153 -17.08 -0.21 -16.30
N LYS A 154 -18.39 -0.01 -16.28
CA LYS A 154 -19.21 -0.16 -15.08
C LYS A 154 -19.32 -1.65 -14.73
N LYS A 155 -18.84 -2.03 -13.55
CA LYS A 155 -18.97 -3.43 -13.08
C LYS A 155 -20.22 -3.64 -12.23
N MET A 156 -20.56 -2.67 -11.37
CA MET A 156 -21.72 -2.69 -10.46
C MET A 156 -22.08 -1.23 -10.09
N GLY A 157 -23.32 -0.92 -9.69
CA GLY A 157 -23.85 0.45 -9.55
C GLY A 157 -22.94 1.51 -8.89
N LYS A 158 -22.08 1.10 -7.94
CA LYS A 158 -21.16 1.95 -7.17
C LYS A 158 -19.67 1.83 -7.57
N TYR A 159 -19.35 0.96 -8.53
CA TYR A 159 -17.97 0.61 -8.89
C TYR A 159 -17.74 0.80 -10.38
N LEU A 160 -16.80 1.69 -10.69
CA LEU A 160 -16.32 1.94 -12.04
C LEU A 160 -14.90 1.39 -12.16
N LYS A 161 -14.62 0.71 -13.27
CA LYS A 161 -13.32 0.11 -13.55
C LYS A 161 -12.79 0.62 -14.88
N CYS A 162 -11.55 1.10 -14.89
CA CYS A 162 -10.87 1.51 -16.11
C CYS A 162 -9.53 0.77 -16.23
N HIS A 163 -9.23 0.31 -17.44
CA HIS A 163 -7.97 -0.36 -17.76
C HIS A 163 -7.06 0.61 -18.51
N LEU A 164 -5.92 0.89 -17.91
CA LEU A 164 -4.92 1.84 -18.37
C LEU A 164 -3.62 1.09 -18.66
N ALA A 165 -2.87 1.54 -19.64
CA ALA A 165 -1.51 1.10 -19.89
C ALA A 165 -0.63 2.32 -20.08
N ILE A 166 0.37 2.48 -19.21
CA ILE A 166 1.24 3.65 -19.18
C ILE A 166 2.63 3.23 -19.66
N LYS A 167 3.21 4.01 -20.58
CA LYS A 167 4.60 3.91 -20.97
C LYS A 167 5.26 5.27 -20.82
N LEU A 168 6.46 5.26 -20.25
CA LEU A 168 7.33 6.43 -20.15
C LEU A 168 8.00 6.74 -21.49
N ILE A 169 8.07 8.02 -21.85
CA ILE A 169 8.77 8.48 -23.06
C ILE A 169 10.26 8.74 -22.80
N SER A 170 10.63 9.09 -21.57
CA SER A 170 12.00 9.47 -21.20
C SER A 170 12.50 8.72 -19.96
N GLU A 171 13.82 8.60 -19.84
CA GLU A 171 14.51 8.10 -18.64
C GLU A 171 14.37 9.13 -17.53
N HIS A 172 13.34 8.93 -16.71
CA HIS A 172 13.15 9.66 -15.47
C HIS A 172 13.26 8.68 -14.31
N ASN A 173 13.73 9.14 -13.15
CA ASN A 173 13.83 8.28 -11.95
C ASN A 173 12.48 8.11 -11.26
N SER A 174 11.58 9.08 -11.44
CA SER A 174 10.21 9.01 -10.94
C SER A 174 9.25 9.88 -11.76
N ILE A 175 7.96 9.58 -11.66
CA ILE A 175 6.86 10.39 -12.18
C ILE A 175 5.85 10.58 -11.05
N ASN A 176 5.31 11.78 -10.92
CA ASN A 176 4.15 12.02 -10.10
C ASN A 176 2.88 11.97 -10.97
N LEU A 177 2.01 11.00 -10.70
CA LEU A 177 0.71 10.90 -11.34
C LEU A 177 -0.39 11.28 -10.36
N GLU A 178 -1.25 12.20 -10.80
CA GLU A 178 -2.47 12.56 -10.10
C GLU A 178 -3.66 12.16 -10.97
N ILE A 179 -4.52 11.30 -10.43
CA ILE A 179 -5.73 10.86 -11.10
C ILE A 179 -6.92 11.51 -10.42
N THR A 180 -7.71 12.22 -11.18
CA THR A 180 -8.92 12.89 -10.73
C THR A 180 -10.12 12.26 -11.43
N ALA A 181 -11.14 11.89 -10.65
CA ALA A 181 -12.43 11.45 -11.15
C ALA A 181 -13.49 12.45 -10.68
N SER A 182 -14.24 13.01 -11.61
CA SER A 182 -15.31 13.97 -11.29
C SER A 182 -16.57 13.72 -12.11
N ASP A 183 -17.71 13.97 -11.46
CA ASP A 183 -19.04 14.16 -12.02
C ASP A 183 -19.64 15.43 -11.37
N GLN A 184 -20.85 15.85 -11.77
CA GLN A 184 -21.53 17.05 -11.29
C GLN A 184 -21.68 17.10 -9.75
N GLU A 185 -21.76 15.95 -9.09
CA GLU A 185 -22.02 15.84 -7.65
C GLU A 185 -20.87 15.22 -6.84
N LEU A 186 -19.92 14.58 -7.52
CA LEU A 186 -18.91 13.73 -6.89
C LEU A 186 -17.53 14.07 -7.43
N HIS A 187 -16.56 14.23 -6.53
CA HIS A 187 -15.18 14.55 -6.89
C HIS A 187 -14.22 13.67 -6.09
N GLY A 188 -13.12 13.24 -6.69
CA GLY A 188 -12.06 12.55 -5.98
C GLY A 188 -10.75 12.66 -6.73
N SER A 189 -9.65 12.79 -5.99
CA SER A 189 -8.31 12.75 -6.56
C SER A 189 -7.40 11.80 -5.79
N LYS A 190 -6.43 11.23 -6.51
CA LYS A 190 -5.37 10.41 -5.95
C LYS A 190 -4.06 10.67 -6.65
N SER A 191 -3.11 11.21 -5.90
CA SER A 191 -1.71 11.33 -6.31
C SER A 191 -0.92 10.11 -5.86
N PHE A 192 -0.02 9.64 -6.72
CA PHE A 192 0.96 8.63 -6.36
C PHE A 192 2.22 8.81 -7.19
N ILE A 193 3.36 8.48 -6.58
CA ILE A 193 4.67 8.56 -7.22
C ILE A 193 5.01 7.17 -7.76
N ILE A 194 5.34 7.13 -9.03
CA ILE A 194 5.92 5.97 -9.69
C ILE A 194 7.43 6.13 -9.65
N ASN A 195 8.13 5.17 -9.05
CA ASN A 195 9.59 5.08 -9.14
C ASN A 195 10.00 4.15 -10.29
N ILE A 196 11.03 4.55 -11.02
CA ILE A 196 11.54 3.86 -12.20
C ILE A 196 12.92 3.29 -11.85
N LYS A 197 13.15 2.04 -12.21
CA LYS A 197 14.43 1.34 -12.03
C LYS A 197 15.11 1.14 -13.37
#